data_AF-A0A1W9IZQ9-F1
#
_entry.id   AF-A0A1W9IZQ9-F1
#
_cell.length_a   1.000
_cell.length_b   1.000
_cell.length_c   1.000
_cell.angle_alpha   90.00
_cell.angle_beta   90.00
_cell.angle_gamma   90.00
#
_symmetry.space_group_name_H-M   'P 1'
#
loop_
_entity.id
_entity.type
_entity.pdbx_description
1 polymer ?
#
loop_
_entity_poly.entity_id
_entity_poly.type
_entity_poly.pdbx_seq_one_letter_code
_entity_poly.pdbx_strand_id
1 'polypeptide(L)'
;MGLTFRRRGGRVLAALLALAWEVGPPPLWANPAQDRLAAMSEVERSEALAVFVESGGHSCRTVARTFFQGEDAKGNVFWDVECTGGESYVVVIKNDVPGSTRVMTCRRLRAVAGAGCFKKLE
;
A
#
# COMPACT_ATOMS: atom_id res chain seq x y z
N MET A 1 -64.69 24.79 28.89
CA MET A 1 -64.72 25.99 28.01
C MET A 1 -63.33 26.59 28.01
N GLY A 2 -62.54 26.72 26.96
CA GLY A 2 -62.64 26.39 25.54
C GLY A 2 -61.24 26.69 24.97
N LEU A 3 -60.70 25.76 24.19
CA LEU A 3 -59.38 25.85 23.54
C LEU A 3 -59.34 27.04 22.57
N THR A 4 -58.31 27.89 22.64
CA THR A 4 -57.96 28.79 21.55
C THR A 4 -56.63 28.37 20.94
N PHE A 5 -56.78 27.57 19.90
CA PHE A 5 -55.73 27.09 19.01
C PHE A 5 -55.44 28.17 17.96
N ARG A 6 -54.25 28.77 17.99
CA ARG A 6 -53.79 29.63 16.90
C ARG A 6 -52.66 28.94 16.15
N ARG A 7 -53.04 28.13 15.16
CA ARG A 7 -52.16 27.69 14.07
C ARG A 7 -51.68 28.92 13.30
N ARG A 8 -50.37 29.16 13.26
CA ARG A 8 -49.73 29.92 12.18
C ARG A 8 -48.86 28.93 11.41
N GLY A 9 -49.34 28.52 10.25
CA GLY A 9 -48.58 27.71 9.31
C GLY A 9 -47.49 28.52 8.62
N GLY A 10 -46.47 27.80 8.15
CA GLY A 10 -45.59 28.23 7.08
C GLY A 10 -44.17 28.54 7.50
N ARG A 11 -43.28 27.54 7.43
CA ARG A 11 -42.32 27.36 6.33
C ARG A 11 -41.35 26.23 6.67
N VAL A 12 -41.23 25.33 5.69
CA VAL A 12 -40.23 24.26 5.54
C VAL A 12 -38.84 24.79 5.85
N LEU A 13 -38.03 24.04 6.61
CA LEU A 13 -36.57 24.03 6.49
C LEU A 13 -36.02 22.70 6.99
N ALA A 14 -35.48 21.95 6.05
CA ALA A 14 -34.68 20.76 6.24
C ALA A 14 -33.38 21.08 6.98
N ALA A 15 -32.83 20.11 7.71
CA ALA A 15 -31.42 19.78 7.61
C ALA A 15 -31.16 18.45 8.34
N LEU A 16 -30.80 17.45 7.55
CA LEU A 16 -30.21 16.18 7.98
C LEU A 16 -29.02 16.49 8.90
N LEU A 17 -29.09 16.07 10.16
CA LEU A 17 -27.95 16.09 11.06
C LEU A 17 -26.87 15.16 10.51
N ALA A 18 -25.79 15.77 10.07
CA ALA A 18 -24.64 15.13 9.50
C ALA A 18 -24.11 14.02 10.44
N LEU A 19 -24.18 12.78 9.96
CA LEU A 19 -23.25 11.74 10.39
C LEU A 19 -21.88 12.19 9.87
N ALA A 20 -21.18 13.04 10.63
CA ALA A 20 -19.76 13.27 10.42
C ALA A 20 -19.05 12.01 10.91
N TRP A 21 -18.66 11.18 9.95
CA TRP A 21 -17.80 10.03 10.23
C TRP A 21 -16.45 10.63 10.60
N GLU A 22 -16.00 10.38 11.83
CA GLU A 22 -14.65 10.70 12.29
C GLU A 22 -13.66 9.94 11.40
N VAL A 23 -13.27 10.53 10.27
CA VAL A 23 -12.10 10.09 9.51
C VAL A 23 -10.91 10.52 10.34
N GLY A 24 -10.55 9.69 11.33
CA GLY A 24 -9.31 9.86 12.08
C GLY A 24 -8.13 10.00 11.12
N PRO A 25 -7.06 10.74 11.51
CA PRO A 25 -5.89 10.86 10.67
C PRO A 25 -5.36 9.46 10.31
N PRO A 26 -4.97 9.22 9.05
CA PRO A 26 -4.38 7.94 8.69
C PRO A 26 -3.17 7.68 9.61
N PRO A 27 -2.92 6.41 9.97
CA PRO A 27 -1.80 6.09 10.85
C PRO A 27 -0.51 6.68 10.26
N LEU A 28 0.34 7.26 11.11
CA LEU A 28 1.64 7.83 10.72
C LEU A 28 2.63 6.79 10.15
N TRP A 29 2.19 5.54 10.03
CA TRP A 29 2.91 4.42 9.42
C TRP A 29 2.28 3.95 8.10
N ALA A 30 1.26 4.64 7.59
CA ALA A 30 0.76 4.36 6.25
C ALA A 30 1.85 4.71 5.23
N ASN A 31 2.23 3.73 4.41
CA ASN A 31 3.10 3.92 3.25
C ASN A 31 2.22 4.12 2.01
N PRO A 32 2.05 5.35 1.49
CA PRO A 32 1.10 5.60 0.41
C PRO A 32 1.44 4.86 -0.89
N ALA A 33 2.72 4.55 -1.12
CA ALA A 33 3.14 3.76 -2.26
C ALA A 33 2.75 2.28 -2.09
N GLN A 34 2.88 1.73 -0.89
CA GLN A 34 2.35 0.42 -0.55
C GLN A 34 0.83 0.37 -0.71
N ASP A 35 0.10 1.36 -0.21
CA ASP A 35 -1.37 1.37 -0.27
C ASP A 35 -1.86 1.29 -1.72
N ARG A 36 -1.22 2.05 -2.62
CA ARG A 36 -1.49 1.99 -4.06
C ARG A 36 -1.15 0.63 -4.64
N LEU A 37 0.01 0.06 -4.30
CA LEU A 37 0.47 -1.23 -4.82
C LEU A 37 -0.43 -2.39 -4.32
N ALA A 38 -0.90 -2.32 -3.08
CA ALA A 38 -1.80 -3.30 -2.48
C ALA A 38 -3.21 -3.23 -3.09
N ALA A 39 -3.64 -2.05 -3.53
CA ALA A 39 -4.93 -1.85 -4.20
C ALA A 39 -4.95 -2.33 -5.67
N MET A 40 -3.79 -2.57 -6.28
CA MET A 40 -3.69 -3.10 -7.65
C MET A 40 -4.16 -4.56 -7.74
N SER A 41 -4.65 -4.96 -8.91
CA SER A 41 -4.79 -6.37 -9.25
C SER A 41 -3.44 -7.08 -9.20
N GLU A 42 -3.44 -8.41 -9.10
CA GLU A 42 -2.19 -9.18 -9.06
C GLU A 42 -1.32 -8.97 -10.32
N VAL A 43 -1.95 -8.84 -11.48
CA VAL A 43 -1.26 -8.59 -12.75
C VAL A 43 -0.61 -7.21 -12.74
N GLU A 44 -1.37 -6.15 -12.47
CA GLU A 44 -0.85 -4.78 -12.42
C GLU A 44 0.25 -4.62 -11.36
N ARG A 45 0.06 -5.23 -10.19
CA ARG A 45 1.08 -5.22 -9.13
C ARG A 45 2.37 -5.91 -9.58
N SER A 46 2.25 -7.04 -10.27
CA SER A 46 3.41 -7.77 -10.78
C SER A 46 4.17 -6.97 -11.84
N GLU A 47 3.44 -6.31 -12.75
CA GLU A 47 4.03 -5.41 -13.76
C GLU A 47 4.72 -4.21 -13.11
N ALA A 48 4.09 -3.56 -12.11
CA ALA A 48 4.69 -2.46 -11.38
C ALA A 48 5.98 -2.88 -10.65
N LEU A 49 5.97 -4.05 -10.00
CA LEU A 49 7.14 -4.62 -9.35
C LEU A 49 8.25 -4.97 -10.36
N ALA A 50 7.91 -5.44 -11.56
CA ALA A 50 8.86 -5.67 -12.64
C ALA A 50 9.57 -4.36 -13.04
N VAL A 51 8.81 -3.27 -13.21
CA VAL A 51 9.35 -1.93 -13.52
C VAL A 51 10.32 -1.47 -12.44
N PHE A 52 10.02 -1.72 -11.16
CA PHE A 52 10.96 -1.39 -10.08
C PHE A 52 12.27 -2.18 -10.20
N VAL A 53 12.20 -3.49 -10.46
CA VAL A 53 13.38 -4.33 -10.67
C VAL A 53 14.22 -3.81 -11.85
N GLU A 54 13.56 -3.46 -12.96
CA GLU A 54 14.21 -2.93 -14.16
C GLU A 54 14.84 -1.55 -13.95
N SER A 55 14.16 -0.65 -13.25
CA SER A 55 14.72 0.66 -12.87
C SER A 55 15.94 0.54 -11.93
N GLY A 56 16.04 -0.56 -11.20
CA GLY A 56 17.20 -0.94 -10.40
C GLY A 56 18.39 -1.48 -11.20
N GLY A 57 18.27 -1.58 -12.54
CA GLY A 57 19.33 -2.08 -13.43
C GLY A 57 19.34 -3.60 -13.61
N HIS A 58 18.26 -4.29 -13.27
CA HIS A 58 18.14 -5.75 -13.37
C HIS A 58 17.13 -6.15 -14.43
N SER A 59 17.39 -7.21 -15.20
CA SER A 59 16.41 -7.69 -16.19
C SER A 59 15.29 -8.49 -15.51
N CYS A 60 14.03 -8.11 -15.73
CA CYS A 60 12.85 -8.85 -15.25
C CYS A 60 11.66 -8.74 -16.22
N ARG A 61 11.83 -9.24 -17.46
CA ARG A 61 10.81 -9.13 -18.51
C ARG A 61 9.46 -9.74 -18.15
N THR A 62 9.45 -10.77 -17.33
CA THR A 62 8.24 -11.46 -16.90
C THR A 62 8.40 -11.88 -15.46
N VAL A 63 7.41 -11.56 -14.64
CA VAL A 63 7.36 -11.97 -13.23
C VAL A 63 6.69 -13.33 -13.14
N ALA A 64 7.36 -14.28 -12.50
CA ALA A 64 6.85 -15.62 -12.23
C ALA A 64 6.06 -15.68 -10.93
N ARG A 65 6.51 -14.94 -9.90
CA ARG A 65 5.78 -14.78 -8.63
C ARG A 65 6.18 -13.51 -7.91
N THR A 66 5.25 -13.00 -7.10
CA THR A 66 5.51 -11.93 -6.13
C THR A 66 5.17 -12.40 -4.71
N PHE A 67 5.81 -11.80 -3.70
CA PHE A 67 5.53 -12.12 -2.31
C PHE A 67 5.73 -10.92 -1.40
N PHE A 68 4.74 -10.60 -0.58
CA PHE A 68 4.87 -9.53 0.43
C PHE A 68 5.54 -10.07 1.69
N GLN A 69 6.80 -9.72 1.94
CA GLN A 69 7.51 -10.14 3.15
C GLN A 69 6.94 -9.45 4.39
N GLY A 70 6.65 -8.16 4.30
CA GLY A 70 6.15 -7.39 5.43
C GLY A 70 6.66 -5.96 5.43
N GLU A 71 6.57 -5.35 6.60
CA GLU A 71 6.87 -3.95 6.87
C GLU A 71 7.81 -3.86 8.08
N ASP A 72 8.82 -2.99 8.02
CA ASP A 72 9.69 -2.73 9.18
C ASP A 72 9.11 -1.66 10.13
N ALA A 73 9.78 -1.45 11.28
CA ALA A 73 9.37 -0.45 12.27
C ALA A 73 9.36 1.01 11.76
N LYS A 74 9.84 1.27 10.54
CA LYS A 74 9.84 2.59 9.90
C LYS A 74 8.77 2.71 8.81
N GLY A 75 7.98 1.67 8.58
CA GLY A 75 6.98 1.61 7.51
C GLY A 75 7.55 1.27 6.13
N ASN A 76 8.83 0.92 6.03
CA ASN A 76 9.36 0.46 4.75
C ASN A 76 8.82 -0.93 4.49
N VAL A 77 8.39 -1.18 3.25
CA VAL A 77 7.83 -2.47 2.87
C VAL A 77 8.76 -3.24 1.97
N PHE A 78 8.67 -4.57 2.08
CA PHE A 78 9.55 -5.51 1.41
C PHE A 78 8.71 -6.45 0.55
N TRP A 79 8.92 -6.36 -0.77
CA TRP A 79 8.31 -7.24 -1.75
C TRP A 79 9.38 -8.08 -2.43
N ASP A 80 9.13 -9.37 -2.56
CA ASP A 80 9.94 -10.25 -3.38
C ASP A 80 9.35 -10.42 -4.75
N VAL A 81 10.24 -10.50 -5.73
CA VAL A 81 9.93 -10.73 -7.14
C VAL A 81 10.82 -11.85 -7.62
N GLU A 82 10.21 -12.91 -8.15
CA GLU A 82 10.93 -13.89 -8.96
C GLU A 82 10.61 -13.64 -10.43
N CYS A 83 11.64 -13.51 -11.24
CA CYS A 83 11.50 -13.32 -12.67
C CYS A 83 11.58 -14.67 -13.39
N THR A 84 10.88 -14.80 -14.51
CA THR A 84 11.03 -15.94 -15.43
C THR A 84 12.49 -16.00 -15.88
N GLY A 85 13.21 -17.05 -15.46
CA GLY A 85 14.67 -17.14 -15.55
C GLY A 85 15.37 -17.45 -14.23
N GLY A 86 14.64 -17.38 -13.11
CA GLY A 86 15.06 -17.92 -11.80
C GLY A 86 15.82 -16.93 -10.92
N GLU A 87 16.16 -15.73 -11.41
CA GLU A 87 16.67 -14.67 -10.55
C GLU A 87 15.54 -14.08 -9.70
N SER A 88 15.87 -13.77 -8.44
CA SER A 88 14.93 -13.21 -7.48
C SER A 88 15.50 -11.96 -6.82
N TYR A 89 14.60 -11.02 -6.52
CA TYR A 89 14.94 -9.70 -6.01
C TYR A 89 14.05 -9.36 -4.82
N VAL A 90 14.62 -8.64 -3.87
CA VAL A 90 13.85 -7.89 -2.88
C VAL A 90 13.74 -6.44 -3.35
N VAL A 91 12.52 -5.93 -3.37
CA VAL A 91 12.14 -4.57 -3.67
C VAL A 91 11.72 -3.92 -2.35
N VAL A 92 12.49 -2.92 -1.92
CA VAL A 92 12.22 -2.14 -0.72
C VAL A 92 11.57 -0.84 -1.14
N ILE A 93 10.34 -0.59 -0.72
CA ILE A 93 9.63 0.67 -0.95
C ILE A 93 9.66 1.44 0.35
N LYS A 94 10.34 2.59 0.35
CA LYS A 94 10.48 3.41 1.55
C LYS A 94 9.17 4.08 1.92
N ASN A 95 8.97 4.28 3.21
CA ASN A 95 7.90 5.14 3.72
C ASN A 95 8.29 6.62 3.61
N ASP A 96 8.44 7.10 2.37
CA ASP A 96 8.61 8.52 2.08
C ASP A 96 7.57 8.96 1.04
N VAL A 97 7.34 10.27 0.95
CA VAL A 97 6.33 10.85 0.03
C VAL A 97 6.45 10.32 -1.40
N PRO A 98 7.64 10.22 -2.02
CA PRO A 98 7.76 9.66 -3.37
C PRO A 98 7.69 8.13 -3.43
N GLY A 99 7.75 7.40 -2.31
CA GLY A 99 7.82 5.94 -2.31
C GLY A 99 9.15 5.40 -2.86
N SER A 100 10.26 6.06 -2.53
CA SER A 100 11.58 5.77 -3.07
C SER A 100 11.90 4.28 -2.97
N THR A 101 12.29 3.68 -4.09
CA THR A 101 12.49 2.23 -4.18
C THR A 101 13.98 1.86 -4.19
N ARG A 102 14.33 0.73 -3.60
CA ARG A 102 15.64 0.08 -3.75
C ARG A 102 15.44 -1.38 -4.11
N VAL A 103 16.31 -1.89 -4.99
CA VAL A 103 16.27 -3.29 -5.42
C VAL A 103 17.60 -3.96 -5.13
N MET A 104 17.54 -5.20 -4.67
CA MET A 104 18.72 -6.03 -4.44
C MET A 104 18.40 -7.48 -4.77
N THR A 105 19.37 -8.23 -5.31
CA THR A 105 19.20 -9.67 -5.51
C THR A 105 19.05 -10.40 -4.17
N CYS A 106 18.19 -11.41 -4.12
CA CYS A 106 18.01 -12.24 -2.93
C CYS A 106 19.31 -12.91 -2.48
N ARG A 107 20.18 -13.24 -3.43
CA ARG A 107 21.53 -13.74 -3.19
C ARG A 107 22.37 -12.73 -2.39
N ARG A 108 22.35 -11.46 -2.78
CA ARG A 108 23.07 -10.40 -2.09
C ARG A 108 22.45 -10.11 -0.72
N LEU A 109 21.11 -10.07 -0.61
CA LEU A 109 20.41 -9.94 0.68
C LEU A 109 20.90 -10.97 1.69
N ARG A 110 20.95 -12.24 1.29
CA ARG A 110 21.43 -13.33 2.13
C ARG A 110 22.88 -13.14 2.56
N ALA A 111 23.74 -12.71 1.65
CA ALA A 111 25.16 -12.51 1.92
C ALA A 111 25.42 -11.35 2.90
N VAL A 112 24.65 -10.26 2.84
CA VAL A 112 24.93 -9.04 3.62
C VAL A 112 24.10 -8.91 4.89
N ALA A 113 22.91 -9.48 4.92
CA ALA A 113 21.96 -9.34 6.02
C ALA A 113 21.52 -10.68 6.64
N GLY A 114 21.93 -11.83 6.08
CA GLY A 114 21.47 -13.15 6.51
C GLY A 114 19.98 -13.43 6.24
N ALA A 115 19.25 -12.45 5.72
CA ALA A 115 17.83 -12.55 5.41
C ALA A 115 17.59 -13.25 4.06
N GLY A 116 16.47 -13.96 3.95
CA GLY A 116 16.05 -14.62 2.72
C GLY A 116 14.82 -13.96 2.13
N CYS A 117 14.70 -13.98 0.81
CA CYS A 117 13.44 -13.72 0.14
C CYS A 117 12.45 -14.87 0.35
N PHE A 118 11.18 -14.59 0.06
CA PHE A 118 10.02 -15.46 0.16
C PHE A 118 9.81 -16.01 1.57
N LYS A 119 10.08 -15.16 2.56
CA LYS A 119 9.86 -15.40 3.99
C LYS A 119 9.22 -14.16 4.59
N LYS A 120 8.29 -14.36 5.53
CA LYS A 120 7.73 -13.22 6.27
C LYS A 120 8.81 -12.55 7.10
N LEU A 121 8.74 -11.24 7.19
CA LEU A 121 9.51 -10.46 8.15
C LEU A 121 8.92 -10.75 9.54
N GLU A 122 9.76 -11.15 10.49
CA GLU A 122 9.39 -11.41 11.90
C GLU A 122 9.67 -10.20 12.78
#